data_AF-A0A950SI49-F1
#
_entry.id   AF-A0A950SI49-F1
#
_cell.length_a   1.000
_cell.length_b   1.000
_cell.length_c   1.000
_cell.angle_alpha   90.00
_cell.angle_beta   90.00
_cell.angle_gamma   90.00
#
_symmetry.space_group_name_H-M   'P 1'
#
loop_
_entity.id
_entity.type
_entity.pdbx_description
1 polymer ?
#
loop_
_entity_poly.entity_id
_entity_poly.type
_entity_poly.pdbx_seq_one_letter_code
_entity_poly.pdbx_strand_id
1 'polypeptide(L)' 'MPHITVTADQGDGAVMLRERINVSDFESEHFAAQLVERLSWAVGDADEAERTNGATGGAAGSRG' A
#
# COMPACT_ATOMS: atom_id res chain seq x y z
N MET A 1 11.36 -14.32 9.82
CA MET A 1 10.09 -14.60 9.11
C MET A 1 9.84 -13.45 8.14
N PRO A 2 9.85 -13.69 6.82
CA PRO A 2 9.75 -12.62 5.83
C PRO A 2 8.34 -12.01 5.82
N HIS A 3 8.25 -10.73 5.48
CA HIS A 3 6.99 -10.00 5.39
C HIS A 3 7.08 -8.93 4.30
N ILE A 4 5.93 -8.61 3.70
CA ILE A 4 5.75 -7.46 2.83
C ILE A 4 4.96 -6.40 3.60
N THR A 5 5.28 -5.14 3.38
CA THR A 5 4.55 -4.00 3.94
C THR A 5 4.24 -3.02 2.82
N VAL A 6 2.98 -2.60 2.73
CA VAL A 6 2.51 -1.56 1.81
C VAL A 6 2.12 -0.36 2.65
N THR A 7 2.68 0.80 2.33
CA THR A 7 2.51 2.08 3.03
C THR A 7 2.33 3.19 2.02
N ALA A 8 1.53 4.19 2.36
CA ALA A 8 1.44 5.45 1.62
C ALA A 8 2.51 6.43 2.12
N ASP A 9 3.18 7.12 1.19
CA ASP A 9 4.28 8.04 1.52
C ASP A 9 3.74 9.38 2.08
N GLN A 10 2.57 9.81 1.59
CA GLN A 10 1.90 11.03 2.06
C GLN A 10 0.68 10.67 2.90
N GLY A 11 0.81 10.87 4.22
CA GLY A 11 -0.21 10.57 5.22
C GLY A 11 0.32 9.69 6.34
N ASP A 12 1.01 10.28 7.32
CA ASP A 12 1.54 9.65 8.55
C ASP A 12 2.20 8.24 8.40
N GLY A 13 2.58 7.81 7.19
CA GLY A 13 3.07 6.46 6.94
C GLY A 13 2.04 5.37 7.25
N ALA A 14 0.75 5.63 7.00
CA ALA A 14 -0.31 4.67 7.30
C ALA A 14 -0.04 3.33 6.58
N VAL A 15 0.03 2.26 7.37
CA VAL A 15 0.26 0.90 6.88
C VAL A 15 -1.06 0.38 6.30
N MET A 16 -1.11 0.17 4.99
CA MET A 16 -2.27 -0.42 4.30
C MET A 16 -2.28 -1.94 4.43
N LEU A 17 -1.09 -2.56 4.40
CA LEU A 17 -0.93 -4.00 4.55
C LEU A 17 0.38 -4.32 5.25
N ARG A 18 0.34 -5.29 6.15
CA ARG A 18 1.51 -5.99 6.68
C ARG A 18 1.24 -7.48 6.68
N GLU A 19 1.81 -8.19 5.71
CA GLU A 19 1.55 -9.60 5.49
C GLU A 19 2.82 -10.42 5.66
N ARG A 20 2.72 -11.55 6.39
CA ARG A 20 3.80 -12.52 6.49
C ARG A 20 3.79 -13.40 5.25
N ILE A 21 4.97 -13.69 4.72
CA ILE A 21 5.14 -14.47 3.50
C ILE A 21 5.78 -15.81 3.82
N ASN A 22 5.35 -16.86 3.12
CA ASN A 22 5.95 -18.18 3.10
C ASN A 22 6.50 -18.48 1.70
N VAL A 23 7.49 -19.37 1.60
CA VAL A 23 7.99 -19.88 0.32
C VAL A 23 6.85 -20.52 -0.49
N SER A 24 5.92 -21.19 0.19
CA SER A 24 4.75 -21.83 -0.45
C SER A 24 3.85 -20.86 -1.21
N ASP A 25 3.87 -19.57 -0.87
CA ASP A 25 3.07 -18.54 -1.56
C ASP A 25 3.54 -18.34 -3.02
N PHE A 26 4.74 -18.81 -3.36
CA PHE A 26 5.34 -18.69 -4.69
C PHE A 26 5.49 -20.02 -5.44
N GLU A 27 5.20 -21.15 -4.80
CA GLU A 27 5.38 -22.48 -5.39
C GLU A 27 4.19 -22.93 -6.26
N SER A 28 3.07 -22.21 -6.19
CA SER A 28 1.85 -22.48 -6.97
C SER A 28 1.31 -21.20 -7.58
N GLU A 29 0.85 -21.27 -8.83
CA GLU A 29 0.13 -20.17 -9.47
C GLU A 29 -1.09 -19.74 -8.67
N HIS A 30 -1.78 -20.66 -8.00
CA HIS A 30 -2.96 -20.33 -7.20
C HIS A 30 -2.61 -19.50 -5.96
N PHE A 31 -1.54 -19.88 -5.24
CA PHE A 31 -1.11 -19.12 -4.07
C PHE A 31 -0.48 -17.78 -4.47
N ALA A 32 0.27 -17.75 -5.56
CA ALA A 32 0.82 -16.52 -6.11
C ALA A 32 -0.28 -15.54 -6.53
N ALA A 33 -1.33 -16.03 -7.20
CA ALA A 33 -2.49 -15.21 -7.58
C ALA A 33 -3.17 -14.60 -6.35
N GLN A 34 -3.40 -15.39 -5.29
CA GLN A 34 -3.99 -14.88 -4.06
C GLN A 34 -3.14 -13.80 -3.38
N LEU A 35 -1.81 -13.96 -3.37
CA LEU A 35 -0.90 -12.93 -2.84
C LEU A 35 -0.99 -11.65 -3.68
N VAL A 36 -0.97 -11.78 -5.01
CA VAL A 36 -1.09 -10.64 -5.93
C VAL A 36 -2.41 -9.91 -5.76
N GLU A 37 -3.52 -10.63 -5.56
CA GLU A 37 -4.82 -10.01 -5.28
C GLU A 37 -4.75 -9.11 -4.05
N ARG A 38 -4.26 -9.63 -2.91
CA ARG A 38 -4.15 -8.84 -1.67
C ARG A 38 -3.25 -7.62 -1.83
N LEU A 39 -2.13 -7.77 -2.54
CA LEU A 39 -1.24 -6.65 -2.84
C LEU A 39 -1.92 -5.61 -3.73
N SER A 40 -2.72 -6.02 -4.71
CA SER A 40 -3.42 -5.11 -5.63
C SER A 40 -4.40 -4.20 -4.88
N TRP A 41 -5.14 -4.75 -3.92
CA TRP A 41 -6.02 -3.96 -3.05
C TRP A 41 -5.22 -2.97 -2.19
N ALA A 42 -4.20 -3.45 -1.48
CA ALA A 42 -3.41 -2.61 -0.58
C ALA A 42 -2.68 -1.47 -1.30
N VAL A 43 -2.21 -1.71 -2.53
CA VAL A 43 -1.57 -0.69 -3.37
C VAL A 43 -2.61 0.32 -3.88
N GLY A 44 -3.81 -0.13 -4.25
CA GLY A 44 -4.91 0.79 -4.62
C GLY A 44 -5.30 1.73 -3.48
N ASP A 45 -5.40 1.18 -2.26
CA ASP A 45 -5.69 1.97 -1.05
C ASP A 45 -4.56 2.96 -0.74
N ALA A 46 -3.30 2.56 -0.90
CA ALA A 46 -2.15 3.44 -0.70
C ALA A 46 -2.14 4.60 -1.73
N ASP A 47 -2.37 4.30 -3.01
CA ASP A 47 -2.46 5.32 -4.07
C ASP A 47 -3.61 6.31 -3.81
N GLU A 48 -4.77 5.83 -3.35
CA GLU A 48 -5.88 6.70 -2.98
C GLU A 48 -5.57 7.60 -1.77
N ALA A 49 -4.89 7.07 -0.76
CA ALA A 49 -4.45 7.83 0.40
C ALA A 49 -3.45 8.94 0.01
N GLU A 50 -2.49 8.63 -0.86
CA GLU A 50 -1.51 9.60 -1.38
C GLU A 50 -2.19 10.72 -2.17
N ARG A 51 -3.16 10.38 -3.04
CA ARG A 51 -3.93 11.37 -3.80
C ARG A 51 -4.77 12.29 -2.91
N THR A 52 -5.34 11.74 -1.84
CA THR A 52 -6.20 12.49 -0.91
C THR A 52 -5.39 13.47 -0.05
N ASN A 53 -4.21 13.04 0.41
CA ASN A 53 -3.33 13.89 1.22
C ASN A 53 -2.61 14.98 0.39
N GLY A 54 -2.25 14.68 -0.86
CA GLY A 54 -1.72 15.69 -1.79
C GLY A 54 -2.69 16.84 -2.08
N ALA A 55 -4.00 16.56 -2.13
CA ALA A 55 -5.05 17.56 -2.36
C ALA A 55 -5.27 18.51 -1.18
N THR A 56 -5.04 18.03 0.06
CA THR A 56 -5.25 18.83 1.28
C THR A 56 -4.01 19.68 1.63
N GLY A 57 -2.79 19.23 1.28
CA GLY A 57 -1.55 19.96 1.52
C GLY A 57 -1.26 21.13 0.56
N GLY A 58 -1.85 21.14 -0.64
CA GLY A 58 -1.55 22.14 -1.69
C GLY A 58 -2.27 23.49 -1.56
N ALA A 59 -3.35 23.60 -0.78
CA ALA A 59 -4.18 24.81 -0.70
C ALA A 59 -3.75 25.81 0.40
N ALA A 60 -2.81 25.45 1.28
CA ALA A 60 -2.38 26.29 2.40
C ALA A 60 -1.15 27.18 2.12
N GLY A 61 -0.62 27.17 0.89
CA GLY A 61 0.59 27.90 0.49
C GLY A 61 0.34 29.02 -0.52
N SER A 62 -0.59 29.94 -0.25
CA SER A 62 -0.78 31.14 -1.08
C SER A 62 -1.42 32.28 -0.28
N ARG A 63 -0.68 32.81 0.71
CA ARG A 63 -0.89 34.15 1.27
C ARG A 63 0.48 34.73 1.65
N GLY A 64 1.10 35.39 0.69
CA GLY A 64 2.21 36.31 0.85
C GLY A 64 1.93 37.54 0.01
#